data_AF-A0A7L1PVF9-F1
#
_entry.id   AF-A0A7L1PVF9-F1
#
_cell.length_a   1.000
_cell.length_b   1.000
_cell.length_c   1.000
_cell.angle_alpha   90.00
_cell.angle_beta   90.00
_cell.angle_gamma   90.00
#
_symmetry.space_group_name_H-M   'P 1'
#
loop_
_entity.id
_entity.type
_entity.pdbx_description
1 polymer ?
#
loop_
_entity_poly.entity_id
_entity_poly.type
_entity_poly.pdbx_seq_one_letter_code
_entity_poly.pdbx_strand_id
1 'polypeptide(L)'
;MSFLLDLGAFTMGMWSVGLGAIGAAVTGIVLANTDLFLSNPEKATLDFLEEIELKTLGSEQRTFKASELWKENGAVIMAVRRPG
;
A
#
# COMPACT_ATOMS: atom_id res chain seq x y z
N MET A 1 -45.01 10.57 -32.76
CA MET A 1 -43.78 11.23 -32.27
C MET A 1 -43.37 10.78 -30.87
N SER A 2 -44.27 10.40 -29.96
CA SER A 2 -43.94 9.98 -28.58
C SER A 2 -43.09 8.71 -28.47
N PHE A 3 -43.37 7.68 -29.27
CA PHE A 3 -42.68 6.39 -29.22
C PHE A 3 -41.16 6.46 -29.47
N LEU A 4 -40.71 7.35 -30.37
CA LEU A 4 -39.28 7.52 -30.68
C LEU A 4 -38.53 8.26 -29.56
N LEU A 5 -39.20 9.19 -28.87
CA LEU A 5 -38.64 9.89 -27.71
C LEU A 5 -38.52 8.95 -26.50
N ASP A 6 -39.51 8.08 -26.28
CA ASP A 6 -39.48 7.04 -25.24
C ASP A 6 -38.34 6.03 -25.48
N LEU A 7 -38.15 5.60 -26.74
CA LEU A 7 -37.04 4.72 -27.10
C LEU A 7 -35.69 5.42 -26.88
N GLY A 8 -35.57 6.71 -27.23
CA GLY A 8 -34.37 7.51 -26.97
C GLY A 8 -34.05 7.63 -25.48
N ALA A 9 -35.05 7.92 -24.66
CA ALA A 9 -34.93 7.99 -23.20
C ALA A 9 -34.54 6.64 -22.58
N PHE A 10 -35.14 5.55 -23.05
CA PHE A 10 -34.78 4.18 -22.62
C PHE A 10 -33.33 3.83 -22.98
N THR A 11 -32.89 4.20 -24.19
CA THR A 11 -31.50 3.96 -24.63
C THR A 11 -30.52 4.76 -23.78
N MET A 12 -30.80 6.05 -23.52
CA MET A 12 -29.97 6.89 -22.65
C MET A 12 -29.93 6.37 -21.20
N GLY A 13 -31.05 5.85 -20.70
CA GLY A 13 -31.13 5.20 -19.38
C GLY A 13 -30.23 3.98 -19.29
N MET A 14 -30.29 3.08 -20.27
CA MET A 14 -29.40 1.91 -20.33
C MET A 14 -27.92 2.28 -20.41
N TRP A 15 -27.57 3.28 -21.24
CA TRP A 15 -26.19 3.76 -21.32
C TRP A 15 -25.70 4.37 -20.01
N SER A 16 -26.55 5.13 -19.31
CA SER A 16 -26.21 5.74 -18.02
C SER A 16 -25.97 4.68 -16.95
N VAL A 17 -26.85 3.67 -16.88
CA VAL A 17 -26.70 2.54 -15.95
C VAL A 17 -25.45 1.71 -16.29
N GLY A 18 -25.20 1.44 -17.57
CA GLY A 18 -24.02 0.70 -18.03
C GLY A 18 -22.72 1.40 -17.66
N LEU A 19 -22.60 2.71 -17.90
CA LEU A 19 -21.43 3.49 -17.53
C LEU A 19 -21.22 3.56 -16.02
N GLY A 20 -22.30 3.74 -15.26
CA GLY A 20 -22.25 3.72 -13.79
C GLY A 20 -21.78 2.38 -13.24
N ALA A 21 -22.29 1.28 -13.79
CA ALA A 21 -21.91 -0.07 -13.37
C ALA A 21 -20.43 -0.38 -13.67
N ILE A 22 -19.90 0.06 -14.83
CA ILE A 22 -18.48 -0.08 -15.16
C ILE A 22 -17.62 0.68 -14.15
N GLY A 23 -17.99 1.93 -13.84
CA GLY A 23 -17.27 2.73 -12.84
C GLY A 23 -17.22 2.04 -11.48
N ALA A 24 -18.37 1.57 -10.98
CA ALA A 24 -18.45 0.84 -9.71
C ALA A 24 -17.62 -0.45 -9.71
N ALA A 25 -17.63 -1.21 -10.81
CA ALA A 25 -16.84 -2.42 -10.93
C ALA A 25 -15.33 -2.15 -10.89
N VAL A 26 -14.86 -1.13 -11.62
CA VAL A 26 -13.44 -0.72 -11.62
C VAL A 26 -13.02 -0.29 -10.21
N THR A 27 -13.82 0.55 -9.54
CA THR A 27 -13.55 0.97 -8.16
C THR A 27 -13.50 -0.22 -7.21
N GLY A 28 -14.43 -1.17 -7.34
CA GLY A 28 -14.44 -2.39 -6.54
C GLY A 28 -13.18 -3.25 -6.73
N ILE A 29 -12.72 -3.42 -7.97
CA ILE A 29 -11.48 -4.15 -8.28
C ILE A 29 -10.27 -3.44 -7.67
N VAL A 30 -10.17 -2.12 -7.81
CA VAL A 30 -9.05 -1.34 -7.24
C VAL A 30 -9.02 -1.47 -5.72
N LEU A 31 -10.17 -1.32 -5.05
CA LEU A 31 -10.28 -1.45 -3.60
C LEU A 31 -10.00 -2.87 -3.10
N ALA A 32 -10.41 -3.89 -3.86
CA ALA A 32 -10.12 -5.28 -3.53
C ALA A 32 -8.64 -5.66 -3.74
N ASN A 33 -7.88 -4.85 -4.49
CA ASN A 33 -6.47 -5.10 -4.83
C ASN A 33 -5.58 -3.91 -4.41
N THR A 34 -5.87 -3.29 -3.26
CA THR A 34 -5.07 -2.16 -2.74
C THR A 34 -3.60 -2.51 -2.54
N ASP A 35 -3.31 -3.79 -2.30
CA ASP A 35 -1.94 -4.30 -2.11
C ASP A 35 -1.07 -4.11 -3.36
N LEU A 36 -1.66 -4.04 -4.56
CA LEU A 36 -0.93 -3.77 -5.80
C LEU A 36 -0.36 -2.35 -5.86
N PHE A 37 -0.85 -1.43 -5.05
CA PHE A 37 -0.37 -0.05 -4.95
C PHE A 37 0.66 0.15 -3.84
N LEU A 38 0.91 -0.87 -3.01
CA LEU A 38 1.94 -0.81 -1.99
C LEU A 38 3.30 -0.98 -2.67
N SER A 39 4.26 -0.12 -2.33
CA SER A 39 5.65 -0.35 -2.72
C SER A 39 6.13 -1.65 -2.08
N ASN A 40 6.92 -2.42 -2.84
CA ASN A 40 7.58 -3.60 -2.26
C ASN A 40 8.42 -3.15 -1.07
N PRO A 41 8.25 -3.76 0.11
CA PRO A 41 9.03 -3.38 1.26
C PRO A 41 10.51 -3.71 0.99
N GLU A 42 11.39 -2.73 1.22
CA GLU A 42 12.84 -2.86 1.07
C GLU A 42 13.32 -4.16 1.74
N LYS A 43 14.23 -4.91 1.12
CA LYS A 43 14.70 -6.19 1.70
C LYS A 43 15.53 -5.91 2.95
N ALA A 44 15.45 -6.78 3.95
CA ALA A 44 16.26 -6.69 5.16
C ALA A 44 17.69 -7.23 4.89
N THR A 45 18.38 -6.60 3.94
CA THR A 45 19.79 -6.88 3.64
C THR A 45 20.68 -6.28 4.73
N LEU A 46 21.90 -6.79 4.88
CA LEU A 46 22.84 -6.25 5.86
C LEU A 46 23.18 -4.78 5.59
N ASP A 47 23.39 -4.41 4.33
CA ASP A 47 23.68 -3.02 3.93
C ASP A 47 22.53 -2.08 4.30
N PHE A 48 21.28 -2.50 4.06
CA PHE A 48 20.11 -1.72 4.45
C PHE A 48 20.01 -1.59 5.97
N LEU A 49 20.17 -2.70 6.71
CA LEU A 49 20.08 -2.69 8.16
C LEU A 49 21.19 -1.85 8.81
N GLU A 50 22.41 -1.87 8.24
CA GLU A 50 23.57 -1.12 8.74
C GLU A 50 23.36 0.39 8.74
N GLU A 51 22.60 0.90 7.78
CA GLU A 51 22.32 2.31 7.62
C GLU A 51 21.14 2.82 8.45
N ILE A 52 20.35 1.92 9.07
CA ILE A 52 19.20 2.30 9.89
C ILE A 52 19.67 3.08 11.12
N GLU A 53 19.13 4.27 11.32
CA GLU A 53 19.28 5.02 12.56
C GLU A 53 18.32 4.49 13.63
N LEU A 54 18.89 4.00 14.73
CA LEU A 54 18.18 3.57 15.92
C LEU A 54 18.19 4.67 16.96
N LYS A 55 17.12 4.74 17.75
CA LYS A 55 16.99 5.66 18.88
C LYS A 55 16.75 4.88 20.16
N THR A 56 17.52 5.17 21.20
CA THR A 56 17.31 4.57 22.52
C THR A 56 15.95 4.98 23.09
N LEU A 57 15.19 4.01 23.59
CA LEU A 57 13.96 4.22 24.34
C LEU A 57 14.33 4.41 25.82
N GLY A 58 14.30 5.63 26.33
CA GLY A 58 14.66 5.91 27.72
C GLY A 58 14.99 7.38 27.99
N SER A 59 15.54 7.64 29.19
CA SER A 59 15.98 8.98 29.60
C SER A 59 17.17 9.49 28.80
N GLU A 60 18.08 8.61 28.39
CA GLU A 60 19.19 8.94 27.49
C GLU A 60 18.76 8.75 26.04
N GLN A 61 18.32 9.85 25.41
CA GLN A 61 18.02 9.86 23.99
C GLN A 61 19.33 9.95 23.19
N ARG A 62 19.81 8.80 22.71
CA ARG A 62 20.89 8.70 21.72
C ARG A 62 20.33 8.18 20.41
N THR A 63 20.76 8.79 19.31
CA THR A 63 20.58 8.26 17.95
C THR A 63 21.91 7.70 17.48
N PHE A 64 21.90 6.52 16.86
CA PHE A 64 23.10 5.82 16.42
C PHE A 64 22.77 4.83 15.31
N LYS A 65 23.76 4.37 14.54
CA LYS A 65 23.51 3.40 13.47
C LYS A 65 23.29 2.00 14.05
N ALA A 66 22.38 1.23 13.47
CA ALA A 66 22.12 -0.14 13.91
C ALA A 66 23.39 -1.00 13.90
N SER A 67 24.32 -0.73 12.97
CA SER A 67 25.60 -1.44 12.88
C SER A 67 26.49 -1.34 14.10
N GLU A 68 26.36 -0.28 14.91
CA GLU A 68 27.10 -0.16 16.17
C GLU A 68 26.74 -1.31 17.13
N LEU A 69 25.50 -1.82 17.10
CA LEU A 69 25.07 -2.90 18.01
C LEU A 69 25.87 -4.20 17.81
N TRP A 70 26.04 -4.66 16.57
CA TRP A 70 26.75 -5.91 16.32
C TRP A 70 28.27 -5.73 16.18
N LYS A 71 28.74 -4.56 15.71
CA LYS A 71 30.17 -4.28 15.61
C LYS A 71 30.82 -4.10 16.98
N GLU A 72 30.15 -3.42 17.91
CA GLU A 72 30.72 -3.14 19.24
C GLU A 72 30.35 -4.19 20.28
N ASN A 73 29.11 -4.68 20.25
CA ASN A 73 28.58 -5.52 21.33
C ASN A 73 28.26 -6.96 20.91
N GLY A 74 28.48 -7.33 19.64
CA GLY A 74 28.14 -8.65 19.11
C GLY A 74 26.64 -8.95 19.14
N ALA A 75 25.80 -7.91 19.13
CA ALA A 75 24.35 -8.07 19.10
C ALA A 75 23.86 -8.79 17.83
N VAL A 76 22.76 -9.52 17.96
CA VAL A 76 22.05 -10.13 16.83
C VAL A 76 20.76 -9.36 16.60
N ILE A 77 20.56 -8.87 15.38
CA ILE A 77 19.34 -8.16 14.99
C ILE A 77 18.47 -9.08 14.14
N MET A 78 17.19 -9.16 14.50
CA MET A 78 16.18 -9.90 13.74
C MET A 78 15.15 -8.92 13.16
N ALA A 79 15.10 -8.82 11.84
CA ALA A 79 14.04 -8.09 11.15
C ALA A 79 12.85 -9.02 10.92
N VAL A 80 11.80 -8.89 11.74
CA VAL A 80 10.57 -9.67 11.60
C VAL A 80 9.58 -8.92 10.71
N ARG A 81 9.10 -9.61 9.66
CA ARG A 81 8.01 -9.11 8.80
C ARG A 81 6.72 -9.80 9.19
N ARG A 82 5.62 -9.05 9.18
CA ARG A 82 4.29 -9.66 9.30
C ARG A 82 4.00 -10.42 8.00
N PRO A 83 3.50 -11.66 8.05
CA PRO A 83 2.98 -12.32 6.86
C PRO A 83 1.69 -11.59 6.43
N GLY A 84 1.63 -11.17 5.15
CA GLY A 84 0.54 -10.38 4.58
C GLY A 84 1.08 -9.17 3.87
#